data_AF-Q2CAR6-F1
#
_entry.id   AF-Q2CAR6-F1
#
_cell.length_a   1.000
_cell.length_b   1.000
_cell.length_c   1.000
_cell.angle_alpha   90.00
_cell.angle_beta   90.00
_cell.angle_gamma   90.00
#
_symmetry.space_group_name_H-M   'P 1'
#
loop_
_entity.id
_entity.type
_entity.pdbx_description
1 polymer ?
#
loop_
_entity_poly.entity_id
_entity_poly.type
_entity_poly.pdbx_seq_one_letter_code
_entity_poly.pdbx_strand_id
1 'polypeptide(L)'
;MNEETNETVAEAATETGAIDTGDTVVIGLIDRPDGPRAMLRYPDGEIDTVAPGDLTRTGRIIAIDTEQVIVADSRGQQTLTMPTTG
;
A
#
# COMPACT_ATOMS: atom_id res chain seq x y z
N MET A 1 39.93 -6.11 -16.44
CA MET A 1 39.07 -4.92 -16.37
C MET A 1 38.14 -5.17 -15.19
N ASN A 2 38.62 -4.80 -14.01
CA ASN A 2 37.78 -4.70 -12.83
C ASN A 2 37.22 -3.27 -12.80
N GLU A 3 36.24 -3.09 -11.92
CA GLU A 3 35.89 -1.83 -11.26
C GLU A 3 34.60 -1.14 -11.73
N GLU A 4 33.73 -1.00 -10.72
CA GLU A 4 32.65 -0.03 -10.59
C GLU A 4 31.38 -0.28 -11.40
N THR A 5 30.71 -1.40 -11.12
CA THR A 5 29.25 -1.35 -11.01
C THR A 5 28.89 -0.57 -9.74
N ASN A 6 29.16 0.73 -9.80
CA ASN A 6 28.52 1.84 -9.14
C ASN A 6 27.59 1.44 -7.97
N GLU A 7 28.16 1.38 -6.76
CA GLU A 7 27.44 1.16 -5.50
C GLU A 7 26.25 2.14 -5.35
N THR A 8 26.32 3.32 -6.01
CA THR A 8 25.25 4.31 -6.10
C THR A 8 23.95 3.82 -6.77
N VAL A 9 23.97 2.78 -7.62
CA VAL A 9 22.74 2.27 -8.28
C VAL A 9 21.95 1.32 -7.37
N ALA A 10 22.63 0.64 -6.42
CA ALA A 10 21.96 -0.19 -5.44
C ALA A 10 21.28 0.66 -4.34
N GLU A 11 21.87 1.81 -4.00
CA GLU A 11 21.35 2.73 -2.98
C GLU A 11 20.13 3.55 -3.44
N ALA A 12 19.94 3.75 -4.75
CA ALA A 12 18.76 4.46 -5.29
C ALA A 12 17.49 3.58 -5.38
N ALA A 13 17.61 2.27 -5.25
CA ALA A 13 16.48 1.33 -5.40
C ALA A 13 15.85 0.94 -4.06
N THR A 14 16.50 1.27 -2.93
CA THR A 14 15.98 0.97 -1.59
C THR A 14 16.04 2.23 -0.76
N GLU A 15 15.01 3.06 -0.86
CA GLU A 15 14.73 4.04 0.18
C GLU A 15 14.36 3.28 1.45
N THR A 16 15.39 3.04 2.27
CA THR A 16 15.25 2.41 3.57
C THR A 16 14.46 3.39 4.45
N GLY A 17 13.14 3.20 4.51
CA GLY A 17 12.22 4.00 5.32
C GLY A 17 11.09 4.73 4.57
N ALA A 18 10.90 4.54 3.26
CA ALA A 18 9.76 5.15 2.54
C ALA A 18 8.40 4.53 2.90
N ILE A 19 8.41 3.33 3.50
CA ILE A 19 7.23 2.62 3.97
C ILE A 19 7.52 2.16 5.40
N ASP A 20 6.83 2.74 6.38
CA ASP A 20 6.86 2.21 7.75
C ASP A 20 6.34 0.76 7.68
N THR A 21 7.24 -0.20 7.85
CA THR A 21 6.95 -1.62 7.53
C THR A 21 6.05 -2.26 8.59
N GLY A 22 5.72 -1.52 9.65
CA GLY A 22 4.78 -1.92 10.70
C GLY A 22 3.30 -1.70 10.37
N ASP A 23 2.99 -0.96 9.30
CA ASP A 23 1.61 -0.54 8.98
C ASP A 23 1.11 -1.13 7.65
N THR A 24 -0.21 -1.24 7.53
CA THR A 24 -0.84 -1.64 6.27
C THR A 24 -0.80 -0.49 5.29
N VAL A 25 -0.30 -0.74 4.08
CA VAL A 25 -0.17 0.30 3.05
C VAL A 25 -0.89 -0.08 1.76
N VAL A 26 -1.40 0.93 1.07
CA VAL A 26 -1.98 0.77 -0.28
C VAL A 26 -0.84 0.78 -1.28
N ILE A 27 -0.71 -0.30 -2.05
CA ILE A 27 0.34 -0.44 -3.08
C ILE A 27 -0.22 -0.36 -4.50
N GLY A 28 -1.55 -0.33 -4.66
CA GLY A 28 -2.17 -0.21 -5.96
C GLY A 28 -3.68 -0.07 -5.89
N LEU A 29 -4.24 0.56 -6.91
CA LEU A 29 -5.68 0.75 -7.09
C LEU A 29 -6.05 0.22 -8.49
N ILE A 30 -7.12 -0.56 -8.55
CA ILE A 30 -7.58 -1.26 -9.75
C ILE A 30 -9.00 -0.82 -10.01
N ASP A 31 -9.21 -0.06 -11.07
CA ASP A 31 -10.56 0.25 -11.56
C ASP A 31 -11.05 -0.87 -12.50
N ARG A 32 -12.25 -1.41 -12.24
CA ARG A 32 -12.86 -2.47 -13.05
C ARG A 32 -14.34 -2.21 -13.27
N PRO A 33 -14.96 -2.80 -14.33
CA PRO A 33 -16.39 -2.64 -14.58
C PRO A 33 -17.30 -3.10 -13.43
N ASP A 34 -16.80 -4.02 -12.62
CA ASP A 34 -17.44 -4.58 -11.43
C ASP A 34 -17.17 -3.79 -10.14
N GLY A 35 -16.41 -2.69 -10.21
CA GLY A 35 -16.14 -1.77 -9.11
C GLY A 35 -14.64 -1.61 -8.78
N PRO A 36 -14.28 -0.54 -8.05
CA PRO A 36 -12.90 -0.27 -7.68
C PRO A 36 -12.39 -1.31 -6.68
N ARG A 37 -11.11 -1.67 -6.80
CA ARG A 37 -10.40 -2.55 -5.87
C ARG A 37 -9.06 -1.95 -5.46
N ALA A 38 -8.57 -2.32 -4.30
CA ALA A 38 -7.29 -1.88 -3.78
C ALA A 38 -6.41 -3.07 -3.46
N MET A 39 -5.10 -2.89 -3.66
CA MET A 39 -4.10 -3.84 -3.22
C MET A 39 -3.47 -3.30 -1.94
N LEU A 40 -3.64 -4.05 -0.85
CA LEU A 40 -3.07 -3.75 0.44
C LEU A 40 -1.87 -4.65 0.69
N ARG A 41 -0.76 -4.07 1.15
CA ARG A 41 0.37 -4.80 1.70
C ARG A 41 0.32 -4.69 3.22
N TYR A 42 0.27 -5.83 3.89
CA TYR A 42 0.30 -5.93 5.33
C TYR A 42 1.74 -5.93 5.87
N PRO A 43 1.93 -5.72 7.19
CA PRO A 43 3.25 -5.70 7.82
C PRO A 43 4.03 -7.02 7.71
N ASP A 44 3.33 -8.14 7.57
CA ASP A 44 3.93 -9.47 7.34
C ASP A 44 4.37 -9.69 5.89
N GLY A 45 4.16 -8.71 5.01
CA GLY A 45 4.47 -8.77 3.59
C GLY A 45 3.39 -9.47 2.76
N GLU A 46 2.30 -9.93 3.36
CA GLU A 46 1.15 -10.46 2.62
C GLU A 46 0.51 -9.33 1.79
N ILE A 47 0.15 -9.64 0.56
CA ILE A 47 -0.56 -8.73 -0.34
C ILE A 47 -1.95 -9.30 -0.56
N ASP A 48 -2.96 -8.45 -0.35
CA ASP A 48 -4.36 -8.82 -0.52
C ASP A 48 -5.08 -7.79 -1.40
N THR A 49 -6.06 -8.27 -2.17
CA THR A 49 -6.86 -7.44 -3.07
C THR A 49 -8.28 -7.33 -2.54
N VAL A 50 -8.67 -6.12 -2.18
CA VAL A 50 -9.90 -5.85 -1.43
C VAL A 50 -10.85 -4.95 -2.22
N ALA A 51 -12.14 -5.10 -1.96
CA ALA A 51 -13.22 -4.30 -2.51
C ALA A 51 -14.00 -3.56 -1.39
N PRO A 52 -14.79 -2.53 -1.72
CA PRO A 52 -15.67 -1.89 -0.74
C PRO A 52 -16.62 -2.93 -0.11
N GLY A 53 -16.65 -2.97 1.21
CA GLY A 53 -17.41 -3.93 2.01
C GLY A 53 -16.57 -5.09 2.57
N ASP A 54 -15.38 -5.34 2.04
CA ASP A 54 -14.52 -6.43 2.53
C ASP A 54 -14.00 -6.15 3.95
N LEU A 55 -13.87 -7.22 4.74
CA LEU A 55 -13.27 -7.17 6.06
C LEU A 55 -11.80 -7.61 5.96
N THR A 56 -10.89 -6.71 6.30
CA THR A 56 -9.45 -6.92 6.29
C THR A 56 -8.89 -6.99 7.71
N ARG A 57 -7.59 -7.27 7.83
CA ARG A 57 -6.88 -7.24 9.12
C ARG A 57 -6.84 -5.84 9.73
N THR A 58 -6.92 -4.80 8.91
CA THR A 58 -6.87 -3.39 9.31
C THR A 58 -8.27 -2.84 9.66
N GLY A 59 -9.32 -3.44 9.10
CA GLY A 59 -10.71 -3.04 9.33
C GLY A 59 -11.60 -3.36 8.14
N ARG A 60 -12.81 -2.81 8.11
CA ARG A 60 -13.70 -2.93 6.96
C ARG A 60 -13.39 -1.85 5.93
N ILE A 61 -13.24 -2.24 4.67
CA ILE A 61 -13.14 -1.28 3.57
C ILE A 61 -14.50 -0.65 3.36
N ILE A 62 -14.57 0.68 3.42
CA ILE A 62 -15.83 1.42 3.26
C ILE A 62 -15.85 2.27 2.00
N ALA A 63 -14.69 2.66 1.48
CA ALA A 63 -14.57 3.30 0.18
C ALA A 63 -13.19 3.06 -0.43
N ILE A 64 -13.15 3.01 -1.76
CA ILE A 64 -11.91 2.98 -2.55
C ILE A 64 -12.07 4.07 -3.60
N ASP A 65 -11.17 5.04 -3.56
CA ASP A 65 -11.07 6.12 -4.54
C ASP A 65 -9.84 5.90 -5.43
N THR A 66 -9.59 6.84 -6.34
CA THR A 66 -8.45 6.87 -7.26
C THR A 66 -7.10 7.13 -6.60
N GLU A 67 -7.10 7.70 -5.39
CA GLU A 67 -5.86 8.07 -4.67
C GLU A 67 -5.79 7.51 -3.25
N GLN A 68 -6.92 7.04 -2.71
CA GLN A 68 -7.06 6.72 -1.29
C GLN A 68 -8.05 5.58 -1.03
N VAL A 69 -7.81 4.83 0.04
CA VAL A 69 -8.67 3.77 0.55
C VAL A 69 -9.13 4.15 1.95
N ILE A 70 -10.43 4.11 2.19
CA ILE A 70 -11.00 4.40 3.49
C ILE A 70 -11.36 3.09 4.19
N VAL A 71 -10.80 2.90 5.38
CA VAL A 71 -10.98 1.74 6.24
C VAL A 71 -11.66 2.17 7.54
N ALA A 72 -12.62 1.39 8.01
CA ALA A 72 -13.25 1.59 9.32
C ALA A 72 -12.88 0.44 10.27
N ASP A 73 -12.35 0.78 11.44
CA ASP A 73 -12.09 -0.16 12.52
C ASP A 73 -12.89 0.23 13.79
N SER A 74 -12.63 -0.47 14.88
CA SER A 74 -13.26 -0.19 16.18
C SER A 74 -12.84 1.14 16.82
N ARG A 75 -11.76 1.77 16.33
CA ARG A 75 -11.23 3.06 16.80
C ARG A 75 -11.72 4.23 15.94
N GLY A 76 -12.22 3.95 14.74
CA GLY A 76 -12.83 4.96 13.86
C GLY A 76 -12.53 4.71 12.39
N GLN A 77 -12.50 5.79 11.63
CA GLN A 77 -12.19 5.76 10.21
C GLN A 77 -10.72 6.16 9.99
N GLN A 78 -10.02 5.40 9.16
CA GLN A 78 -8.63 5.61 8.77
C GLN A 78 -8.56 5.71 7.24
N THR A 79 -7.80 6.68 6.76
CA THR A 79 -7.53 6.85 5.32
C THR A 79 -6.13 6.33 5.03
N LEU A 80 -6.05 5.33 4.17
CA LEU A 80 -4.80 4.80 3.65
C LEU A 80 -4.55 5.41 2.27
N THR A 81 -3.43 6.08 2.09
CA THR A 81 -2.99 6.62 0.80
C THR A 81 -1.80 5.82 0.30
N MET A 82 -1.57 5.85 -1.01
CA MET A 82 -0.31 5.34 -1.54
C MET A 82 0.86 6.15 -0.96
N PRO A 83 1.97 5.50 -0.58
CA PRO A 83 3.15 6.22 -0.13
C PRO A 83 3.67 7.08 -1.29
N THR A 84 3.66 8.40 -1.11
CA THR A 84 4.24 9.31 -2.09
C THR A 84 5.73 9.41 -1.80
N THR A 85 6.58 8.98 -2.72
CA THR A 85 8.01 9.31 -2.67
C THR A 85 8.14 10.84 -2.69
N GLY A 86 8.72 11.41 -1.63
CA GLY A 86 8.92 12.85 -1.47
C GLY A 86 10.39 13.18 -1.33
#